data_AF-A0A9N9E7V0-F1
#
_entry.id   AF-A0A9N9E7V0-F1
#
_cell.length_a   1.000
_cell.length_b   1.000
_cell.length_c   1.000
_cell.angle_alpha   90.00
_cell.angle_beta   90.00
_cell.angle_gamma   90.00
#
_symmetry.space_group_name_H-M   'P 1'
#
loop_
_entity.id
_entity.type
_entity.pdbx_description
1 polymer ?
#
loop_
_entity_poly.entity_id
_entity_poly.type
_entity_poly.pdbx_seq_one_letter_code
_entity_poly.pdbx_strand_id
1 'polypeptide(L)'
;LLRYRDRVELINTQETLLQSNDPSGLQNAQIWDTSNEYESDENSQDSYTSDPDMTTIIELADTIDGYLDNTGTNRTILSNQIKRVTRQIRRKYNNLQTDLINEQQRRYSAEAERDIRQTELTQTQGDLNLITTAYNNERVVCQQYFLELQQCRIRIDTLENDLHLCDIQIDLKWGKWKNRTRNAEQLILNLQGQILLLHNNPQNMAEGRRRPVLKLIYQSFQPIPQYIGQMPPDDYVNTLEQAWSIAVPQMTALENANAGDFNDAVKCDVLKSKIGGKFAPVPANDPYTHGNPAINTPATLRAYLNAKYQRETIGSQQSAIQKLTQEKFQINDTPDIYETRIRPLLLGTADNDEQVLGFLKNQLPGELYTWMKIANPGGINAFFTELKNMWLERTPNLYEGKVYQQTSYNPKIIETPVISQTPDIQKMVNEALAKQKSEYDAEIEKLRKEVLQSNGASPLQSQKTQKTQAPVSQTIEPVRQPRGPPLNLQTEEDYEKYYLAKFFNNL
;
A
#
# COMPACT_ATOMS: atom_id res chain seq x y z
N LEU A 1 -55.08 -21.89 -60.56
CA LEU A 1 -53.97 -22.42 -59.71
C LEU A 1 -52.79 -22.99 -60.51
N LEU A 2 -52.94 -23.45 -61.77
CA LEU A 2 -51.77 -23.82 -62.60
C LEU A 2 -51.03 -22.65 -63.28
N ARG A 3 -51.67 -21.51 -63.58
CA ARG A 3 -51.00 -20.33 -64.19
C ARG A 3 -50.13 -19.50 -63.24
N TYR A 4 -50.14 -19.81 -61.94
CA TYR A 4 -49.30 -19.14 -60.93
C TYR A 4 -48.00 -19.90 -60.63
N ARG A 5 -47.86 -21.15 -61.09
CA ARG A 5 -46.66 -21.96 -60.86
C ARG A 5 -45.56 -21.64 -61.87
N ASP A 6 -45.94 -21.47 -63.14
CA ASP A 6 -44.98 -21.19 -64.22
C ASP A 6 -44.35 -19.79 -64.11
N ARG A 7 -45.01 -18.83 -63.46
CA ARG A 7 -44.47 -17.49 -63.19
C ARG A 7 -43.45 -17.44 -62.05
N VAL A 8 -43.48 -18.42 -61.14
CA VAL A 8 -42.56 -18.48 -59.98
C VAL A 8 -41.27 -19.23 -60.34
N GLU A 9 -41.33 -20.20 -61.26
CA GLU A 9 -40.12 -20.86 -61.79
C GLU A 9 -39.30 -19.95 -62.74
N LEU A 10 -39.93 -18.95 -63.38
CA LEU A 10 -39.24 -17.97 -64.22
C LEU A 10 -38.46 -16.91 -63.43
N ILE A 11 -38.90 -16.59 -62.20
CA ILE A 11 -38.24 -15.59 -61.35
C ILE A 11 -37.02 -16.20 -60.65
N ASN A 12 -37.10 -17.46 -60.22
CA ASN A 12 -35.97 -18.18 -59.62
C ASN A 12 -34.82 -18.50 -60.60
N THR A 13 -35.10 -18.55 -61.91
CA THR A 13 -34.07 -18.75 -62.94
C THR A 13 -33.37 -17.44 -63.35
N GLN A 14 -33.97 -16.28 -63.11
CA GLN A 14 -33.32 -14.98 -63.29
C GLN A 14 -32.39 -14.61 -62.13
N GLU A 15 -32.73 -14.99 -60.89
CA GLU A 15 -31.85 -14.74 -59.72
C GLU A 15 -30.60 -15.62 -59.71
N THR A 16 -30.64 -16.81 -60.32
CA THR A 16 -29.46 -17.71 -60.40
C THR A 16 -28.44 -17.30 -61.48
N LEU A 17 -28.82 -16.50 -62.47
CA LEU A 17 -27.91 -16.00 -63.51
C LEU A 17 -27.19 -14.69 -63.15
N LEU A 18 -27.63 -13.98 -62.10
CA LEU A 18 -26.98 -12.75 -61.62
C LEU A 18 -25.81 -12.99 -60.66
N GLN A 19 -25.52 -14.25 -60.29
CA GLN A 19 -24.40 -14.63 -59.43
C GLN A 19 -23.21 -15.24 -60.18
N SER A 20 -23.29 -15.42 -61.50
CA SER A 20 -22.16 -15.87 -62.33
C SER A 20 -21.59 -14.72 -63.17
N ASN A 21 -20.35 -14.31 -62.88
CA ASN A 21 -19.57 -13.34 -63.66
C ASN A 21 -19.15 -13.92 -65.03
N ASP A 22 -20.10 -14.06 -65.96
CA ASP A 22 -19.83 -14.51 -67.33
C ASP A 22 -20.45 -13.52 -68.35
N PRO A 23 -19.66 -12.81 -69.19
CA PRO A 23 -20.15 -11.71 -70.03
C PRO A 23 -20.83 -12.17 -71.34
N SER A 24 -21.45 -13.35 -71.33
CA SER A 24 -22.04 -14.00 -72.51
C SER A 24 -23.58 -13.96 -72.56
N GLY A 25 -24.25 -13.42 -71.54
CA GLY A 25 -25.72 -13.54 -71.37
C GLY A 25 -26.57 -12.36 -71.86
N LEU A 26 -25.96 -11.27 -72.37
CA LEU A 26 -26.66 -10.02 -72.68
C LEU A 26 -27.26 -9.93 -74.09
N GLN A 27 -27.56 -11.06 -74.74
CA GLN A 27 -28.07 -11.04 -76.13
C GLN A 27 -29.47 -11.64 -76.32
N ASN A 28 -30.15 -12.07 -75.26
CA ASN A 28 -31.48 -12.71 -75.36
C ASN A 28 -32.66 -11.87 -74.83
N ALA A 29 -32.43 -10.66 -74.32
CA ALA A 29 -33.51 -9.78 -73.84
C ALA A 29 -34.01 -8.78 -74.90
N GLN A 30 -33.51 -8.85 -76.14
CA GLN A 30 -33.79 -7.86 -77.20
C GLN A 30 -34.69 -8.39 -78.35
N ILE A 31 -35.47 -9.45 -78.13
CA ILE A 31 -36.27 -10.09 -79.21
C ILE A 31 -37.79 -10.13 -78.95
N TRP A 32 -38.31 -9.54 -77.87
CA TRP A 32 -39.75 -9.69 -77.52
C TRP A 32 -40.57 -8.39 -77.46
N ASP A 33 -40.21 -7.35 -78.24
CA ASP A 33 -40.97 -6.09 -78.24
C ASP A 33 -41.41 -5.56 -79.62
N THR A 34 -41.49 -6.41 -80.64
CA THR A 34 -42.14 -6.04 -81.91
C THR A 34 -42.96 -7.18 -82.49
N SER A 35 -44.18 -7.39 -81.97
CA SER A 35 -45.30 -8.00 -82.69
C SER A 35 -46.56 -7.85 -81.85
N ASN A 36 -47.13 -6.65 -81.88
CA ASN A 36 -48.57 -6.47 -81.68
C ASN A 36 -49.02 -5.54 -82.80
N GLU A 37 -49.16 -6.12 -83.99
CA GLU A 37 -50.06 -5.58 -85.00
C GLU A 37 -51.43 -5.45 -84.35
N TYR A 38 -51.89 -4.22 -84.22
CA TYR A 38 -53.29 -3.96 -83.95
C TYR A 38 -54.07 -4.43 -85.18
N GLU A 39 -54.61 -5.65 -85.09
CA GLU A 39 -55.88 -5.98 -85.72
C GLU A 39 -56.91 -4.97 -85.19
N SER A 40 -57.28 -4.02 -86.05
CA SER A 40 -58.58 -3.36 -85.96
C SER A 40 -59.26 -3.56 -87.29
N ASP A 41 -59.90 -4.73 -87.38
CA ASP A 41 -61.10 -4.94 -88.17
C ASP A 41 -62.17 -3.94 -87.70
N GLU A 42 -62.22 -2.77 -88.34
CA GLU A 42 -63.47 -2.04 -88.50
C GLU A 42 -63.74 -1.85 -89.99
N ASN A 43 -64.30 -2.93 -90.55
CA ASN A 43 -65.56 -2.88 -91.28
C ASN A 43 -66.13 -1.47 -91.46
N SER A 44 -65.68 -0.80 -92.52
CA SER A 44 -66.57 0.04 -93.30
C SER A 44 -66.45 -0.43 -94.73
N GLN A 45 -67.43 -1.24 -95.12
CA GLN A 45 -67.88 -1.31 -96.50
C GLN A 45 -68.22 0.11 -96.94
N ASP A 46 -67.21 0.86 -97.38
CA ASP A 46 -67.42 1.78 -98.49
C ASP A 46 -67.72 0.87 -99.68
N SER A 47 -69.01 0.54 -99.77
CA SER A 47 -69.63 0.31 -101.05
C SER A 47 -69.07 1.38 -101.97
N TYR A 48 -68.26 0.97 -102.94
CA TYR A 48 -68.41 1.50 -104.28
C TYR A 48 -69.89 1.28 -104.63
N THR A 49 -70.76 2.15 -104.11
CA THR A 49 -72.06 2.43 -104.68
C THR A 49 -71.71 2.78 -106.10
N SER A 50 -72.00 1.82 -106.97
CA SER A 50 -71.90 1.91 -108.41
C SER A 50 -72.14 3.35 -108.79
N ASP A 51 -71.07 3.96 -109.28
CA ASP A 51 -71.03 5.35 -109.67
C ASP A 51 -72.31 5.68 -110.45
N PRO A 52 -73.30 6.35 -109.83
CA PRO A 52 -74.50 6.73 -110.56
C PRO A 52 -74.12 7.79 -111.60
N ASP A 53 -72.90 8.35 -111.55
CA ASP A 53 -72.41 9.29 -112.54
C ASP A 53 -72.20 8.60 -113.89
N MET A 54 -71.71 7.35 -113.95
CA MET A 54 -71.66 6.64 -115.24
C MET A 54 -73.07 6.28 -115.73
N THR A 55 -73.96 5.78 -114.88
CA THR A 55 -75.30 5.35 -115.32
C THR A 55 -76.17 6.53 -115.79
N THR A 56 -76.13 7.66 -115.08
CA THR A 56 -76.93 8.85 -115.45
C THR A 56 -76.32 9.62 -116.63
N ILE A 57 -74.98 9.59 -116.81
CA ILE A 57 -74.31 10.18 -117.99
C ILE A 57 -74.52 9.30 -119.23
N ILE A 58 -74.50 7.96 -119.09
CA ILE A 58 -74.80 7.00 -120.16
C ILE A 58 -76.25 7.18 -120.65
N GLU A 59 -77.23 7.19 -119.74
CA GLU A 59 -78.63 7.41 -120.11
C GLU A 59 -78.84 8.75 -120.84
N LEU A 60 -78.08 9.79 -120.50
CA LEU A 60 -78.13 11.08 -121.18
C LEU A 60 -77.45 11.07 -122.55
N ALA A 61 -76.31 10.38 -122.70
CA ALA A 61 -75.63 10.23 -123.99
C ALA A 61 -76.53 9.47 -124.99
N ASP A 62 -77.14 8.37 -124.54
CA ASP A 62 -78.06 7.57 -125.36
C ASP A 62 -79.34 8.34 -125.72
N THR A 63 -79.82 9.21 -124.82
CA THR A 63 -80.99 10.07 -125.10
C THR A 63 -80.64 11.25 -126.03
N ILE A 64 -79.40 11.75 -126.02
CA ILE A 64 -78.95 12.81 -126.94
C ILE A 64 -78.82 12.27 -128.38
N ASP A 65 -78.30 11.05 -128.53
CA ASP A 65 -78.08 10.41 -129.85
C ASP A 65 -79.41 10.12 -130.58
N GLY A 66 -80.45 9.70 -129.84
CA GLY A 66 -81.77 9.42 -130.41
C GLY A 66 -82.62 10.65 -130.80
N TYR A 67 -82.21 11.87 -130.43
CA TYR A 67 -83.03 13.10 -130.58
C TYR A 67 -82.55 14.04 -131.70
N LEU A 68 -81.49 13.71 -132.44
CA LEU A 68 -80.94 14.52 -133.53
C LEU A 68 -81.80 14.54 -134.82
N ASP A 69 -82.86 13.73 -134.92
CA ASP A 69 -83.63 13.52 -136.17
C ASP A 69 -84.94 14.34 -136.33
N ASN A 70 -85.36 15.24 -135.42
CA ASN A 70 -86.63 15.99 -135.62
C ASN A 70 -86.72 17.37 -134.92
N THR A 71 -87.13 18.42 -135.64
CA THR A 71 -86.64 19.81 -135.43
C THR A 71 -87.54 20.83 -134.70
N GLY A 72 -88.70 20.46 -134.12
CA GLY A 72 -89.64 21.46 -133.55
C GLY A 72 -89.91 21.36 -132.05
N THR A 73 -90.56 20.28 -131.61
CA THR A 73 -91.21 20.16 -130.29
C THR A 73 -90.27 19.60 -129.20
N ASN A 74 -89.19 18.93 -129.59
CA ASN A 74 -88.27 18.22 -128.69
C ASN A 74 -87.30 19.13 -127.91
N ARG A 75 -87.00 20.34 -128.43
CA ARG A 75 -86.02 21.26 -127.79
C ARG A 75 -86.44 21.72 -126.40
N THR A 76 -87.72 21.97 -126.16
CA THR A 76 -88.21 22.51 -124.88
C THR A 76 -88.18 21.45 -123.76
N ILE A 77 -88.51 20.21 -124.08
CA ILE A 77 -88.47 19.07 -123.15
C ILE A 77 -87.02 18.75 -122.78
N LEU A 78 -86.14 18.64 -123.79
CA LEU A 78 -84.70 18.44 -123.60
C LEU A 78 -84.09 19.55 -122.75
N SER A 79 -84.42 20.82 -123.02
CA SER A 79 -83.94 21.97 -122.24
C SER A 79 -84.36 21.87 -120.76
N ASN A 80 -85.58 21.41 -120.47
CA ASN A 80 -86.06 21.28 -119.10
C ASN A 80 -85.41 20.09 -118.35
N GLN A 81 -85.16 18.97 -119.03
CA GLN A 81 -84.44 17.83 -118.47
C GLN A 81 -82.98 18.19 -118.18
N ILE A 82 -82.28 18.83 -119.13
CA ILE A 82 -80.93 19.36 -118.94
C ILE A 82 -80.91 20.31 -117.73
N LYS A 83 -81.83 21.27 -117.65
CA LYS A 83 -81.92 22.20 -116.51
C LYS A 83 -82.21 21.51 -115.17
N ARG A 84 -82.87 20.36 -115.14
CA ARG A 84 -83.09 19.58 -113.90
C ARG A 84 -81.82 18.84 -113.50
N VAL A 85 -81.18 18.15 -114.43
CA VAL A 85 -79.94 17.42 -114.21
C VAL A 85 -78.82 18.38 -113.81
N THR A 86 -78.64 19.52 -114.50
CA THR A 86 -77.63 20.52 -114.13
C THR A 86 -77.84 21.06 -112.72
N ARG A 87 -79.09 21.22 -112.26
CA ARG A 87 -79.39 21.63 -110.87
C ARG A 87 -79.06 20.52 -109.87
N GLN A 88 -79.34 19.27 -110.20
CA GLN A 88 -78.97 18.13 -109.36
C GLN A 88 -77.45 17.98 -109.25
N ILE A 89 -76.73 18.08 -110.37
CA ILE A 89 -75.26 18.08 -110.41
C ILE A 89 -74.72 19.23 -109.55
N ARG A 90 -75.23 20.46 -109.72
CA ARG A 90 -74.78 21.60 -108.91
C ARG A 90 -75.05 21.42 -107.40
N ARG A 91 -76.20 20.82 -107.03
CA ARG A 91 -76.50 20.51 -105.62
C ARG A 91 -75.57 19.44 -105.06
N LYS A 92 -75.35 18.35 -105.79
CA LYS A 92 -74.41 17.28 -105.40
C LYS A 92 -72.99 17.82 -105.28
N TYR A 93 -72.54 18.63 -106.24
CA TYR A 93 -71.23 19.29 -106.21
C TYR A 93 -71.06 20.17 -104.97
N ASN A 94 -72.07 21.00 -104.65
CA ASN A 94 -72.04 21.83 -103.44
C ASN A 94 -72.04 21.00 -102.15
N ASN A 95 -72.81 19.90 -102.10
CA ASN A 95 -72.82 18.99 -100.95
C ASN A 95 -71.46 18.32 -100.78
N LEU A 96 -70.87 17.79 -101.86
CA LEU A 96 -69.54 17.18 -101.84
C LEU A 96 -68.47 18.17 -101.37
N GLN A 97 -68.53 19.42 -101.85
CA GLN A 97 -67.61 20.46 -101.42
C GLN A 97 -67.80 20.81 -99.93
N THR A 98 -69.03 20.78 -99.43
CA THR A 98 -69.34 20.98 -98.00
C THR A 98 -68.86 19.80 -97.15
N ASP A 99 -69.08 18.57 -97.61
CA ASP A 99 -68.64 17.35 -96.93
C ASP A 99 -67.11 17.27 -96.87
N LEU A 100 -66.41 17.64 -97.95
CA LEU A 100 -64.96 17.70 -97.98
C LEU A 100 -64.41 18.70 -96.94
N ILE A 101 -65.02 19.89 -96.83
CA ILE A 101 -64.64 20.89 -95.83
C ILE A 101 -64.92 20.37 -94.42
N ASN A 102 -66.09 19.77 -94.18
CA ASN A 102 -66.46 19.20 -92.89
C ASN A 102 -65.54 18.05 -92.46
N GLU A 103 -65.10 17.23 -93.42
CA GLU A 103 -64.19 16.12 -93.19
C GLU A 103 -62.77 16.62 -92.87
N GLN A 104 -62.27 17.62 -93.60
CA GLN A 104 -61.01 18.28 -93.26
C GLN A 104 -61.06 18.89 -91.85
N GLN A 105 -62.15 19.58 -91.51
CA GLN A 105 -62.34 20.16 -90.18
C GLN A 105 -62.33 19.08 -89.09
N ARG A 106 -63.02 17.96 -89.30
CA ARG A 106 -63.04 16.81 -88.38
C ARG A 106 -61.65 16.20 -88.18
N ARG A 107 -60.88 16.04 -89.26
CA ARG A 107 -59.50 15.54 -89.20
C ARG A 107 -58.59 16.47 -88.40
N TYR A 108 -58.65 17.77 -88.67
CA TYR A 108 -57.86 18.75 -87.91
C TYR A 108 -58.24 18.77 -86.42
N SER A 109 -59.52 18.70 -86.07
CA SER A 109 -59.93 18.62 -84.66
C SER A 109 -59.46 17.33 -83.99
N ALA A 110 -59.53 16.19 -84.68
CA ALA A 110 -59.09 14.91 -84.15
C ALA A 110 -57.55 14.86 -83.97
N GLU A 111 -56.81 15.50 -84.87
CA GLU A 111 -55.34 15.62 -84.75
C GLU A 111 -54.94 16.52 -83.58
N ALA A 112 -55.58 17.67 -83.42
CA ALA A 112 -55.38 18.54 -82.25
C ALA A 112 -55.72 17.83 -80.92
N GLU A 113 -56.82 17.07 -80.87
CA GLU A 113 -57.16 16.26 -79.69
C GLU A 113 -56.11 15.18 -79.41
N ARG A 114 -55.56 14.52 -80.45
CA ARG A 114 -54.49 13.53 -80.27
C ARG A 114 -53.23 14.17 -79.70
N ASP A 115 -52.82 15.34 -80.18
CA ASP A 115 -51.65 16.06 -79.68
C ASP A 115 -51.81 16.48 -78.21
N ILE A 116 -53.01 16.94 -77.83
CA ILE A 116 -53.36 17.25 -76.43
C ILE A 116 -53.23 15.99 -75.57
N ARG A 117 -53.85 14.87 -75.98
CA ARG A 117 -53.77 13.60 -75.24
C ARG A 117 -52.34 13.08 -75.12
N GLN A 118 -51.51 13.25 -76.16
CA GLN A 118 -50.11 12.85 -76.13
C GLN A 118 -49.29 13.68 -75.13
N THR A 119 -49.60 14.97 -75.03
CA THR A 119 -48.98 15.87 -74.06
C THR A 119 -49.38 15.47 -72.62
N GLU A 120 -50.67 15.22 -72.38
CA GLU A 120 -51.20 14.76 -71.08
C GLU A 120 -50.60 13.40 -70.67
N LEU A 121 -50.46 12.46 -71.61
CA LEU A 121 -49.81 11.17 -71.37
C LEU A 121 -48.34 11.37 -70.95
N THR A 122 -47.62 12.26 -71.62
CA THR A 122 -46.21 12.53 -71.32
C THR A 122 -46.06 13.15 -69.94
N GLN A 123 -46.95 14.08 -69.57
CA GLN A 123 -46.95 14.73 -68.27
C GLN A 123 -47.27 13.74 -67.14
N THR A 124 -48.32 12.93 -67.31
CA THR A 124 -48.71 11.90 -66.32
C THR A 124 -47.63 10.82 -66.16
N GLN A 125 -46.93 10.45 -67.24
CA GLN A 125 -45.76 9.57 -67.16
C GLN A 125 -44.61 10.21 -66.36
N GLY A 126 -44.39 11.52 -66.54
CA GLY A 126 -43.45 12.31 -65.74
C GLY A 126 -43.80 12.30 -64.26
N ASP A 127 -45.06 12.54 -63.91
CA ASP A 127 -45.57 12.52 -62.54
C ASP A 127 -45.41 11.12 -61.90
N LEU A 128 -45.73 10.06 -62.66
CA LEU A 128 -45.55 8.68 -62.21
C LEU A 128 -44.07 8.36 -61.90
N ASN A 129 -43.16 8.82 -62.76
CA ASN A 129 -41.73 8.65 -62.54
C ASN A 129 -41.26 9.37 -61.27
N LEU A 130 -41.70 10.62 -61.05
CA LEU A 130 -41.38 11.39 -59.84
C LEU A 130 -41.86 10.70 -58.57
N ILE A 131 -43.10 10.22 -58.55
CA ILE A 131 -43.68 9.48 -57.42
C ILE A 131 -42.90 8.19 -57.16
N THR A 132 -42.54 7.46 -58.21
CA THR A 132 -41.76 6.23 -58.09
C THR A 132 -40.37 6.50 -57.51
N THR A 133 -39.70 7.56 -57.95
CA THR A 133 -38.41 7.98 -57.38
C THR A 133 -38.55 8.40 -55.91
N ALA A 134 -39.57 9.19 -55.57
CA ALA A 134 -39.83 9.60 -54.19
C ALA A 134 -40.07 8.39 -53.27
N TYR A 135 -40.92 7.45 -53.69
CA TYR A 135 -41.18 6.21 -52.96
C TYR A 135 -39.91 5.38 -52.74
N ASN A 136 -39.08 5.23 -53.78
CA ASN A 136 -37.82 4.49 -53.66
C ASN A 136 -36.84 5.18 -52.71
N ASN A 137 -36.76 6.52 -52.73
CA ASN A 137 -35.94 7.28 -51.80
C ASN A 137 -36.40 7.10 -50.36
N GLU A 138 -37.71 7.21 -50.09
CA GLU A 138 -38.27 6.96 -48.75
C GLU A 138 -38.00 5.53 -48.28
N ARG A 139 -38.13 4.54 -49.17
CA ARG A 139 -37.85 3.14 -48.85
C ARG A 139 -36.39 2.93 -48.42
N VAL A 140 -35.43 3.54 -49.11
CA VAL A 140 -34.01 3.46 -48.75
C VAL A 140 -33.74 4.15 -47.42
N VAL A 141 -34.32 5.33 -47.17
CA VAL A 141 -34.19 6.04 -45.90
C VAL A 141 -34.75 5.22 -44.74
N CYS A 142 -35.93 4.61 -44.91
CA CYS A 142 -36.51 3.71 -43.90
C CYS A 142 -35.62 2.49 -43.62
N GLN A 143 -35.02 1.89 -44.65
CA GLN A 143 -34.07 0.78 -44.47
C GLN A 143 -32.83 1.22 -43.70
N GLN A 144 -32.30 2.41 -44.00
CA GLN A 144 -31.14 2.98 -43.31
C GLN A 144 -31.45 3.22 -41.82
N TYR A 145 -32.58 3.86 -41.50
CA TYR A 145 -33.02 4.05 -40.12
C TYR A 145 -33.20 2.72 -39.37
N PHE A 146 -33.74 1.70 -40.02
CA PHE A 146 -33.87 0.38 -39.42
C PHE A 146 -32.51 -0.22 -39.06
N LEU A 147 -31.52 -0.13 -39.95
CA LEU A 147 -30.16 -0.62 -39.68
C LEU A 147 -29.49 0.15 -38.54
N GLU A 148 -29.65 1.48 -38.49
CA GLU A 148 -29.12 2.31 -37.41
C GLU A 148 -29.75 1.94 -36.07
N LEU A 149 -31.07 1.70 -36.03
CA LEU A 149 -31.74 1.24 -34.81
C LEU A 149 -31.22 -0.12 -34.32
N GLN A 150 -30.94 -1.06 -35.23
CA GLN A 150 -30.33 -2.35 -34.87
C GLN A 150 -28.91 -2.16 -34.31
N GLN A 151 -28.11 -1.29 -34.91
CA GLN A 151 -26.76 -0.99 -34.41
C GLN A 151 -26.80 -0.31 -33.04
N CYS A 152 -27.72 0.64 -32.84
CA CYS A 152 -27.95 1.25 -31.53
C CYS A 152 -28.33 0.20 -30.49
N ARG A 153 -29.18 -0.78 -30.85
CA ARG A 153 -29.56 -1.85 -29.94
C ARG A 153 -28.37 -2.69 -29.50
N ILE A 154 -27.57 -3.16 -30.46
CA ILE A 154 -26.34 -3.92 -30.18
C ILE A 154 -25.38 -3.12 -29.28
N ARG A 155 -25.26 -1.82 -29.54
CA ARG A 155 -24.39 -0.94 -28.74
C ARG A 155 -24.89 -0.75 -27.32
N ILE A 156 -26.21 -0.64 -27.12
CA ILE A 156 -26.83 -0.60 -25.78
C ILE A 156 -26.53 -1.90 -25.04
N ASP A 157 -26.80 -3.05 -25.66
CA ASP A 157 -26.58 -4.36 -25.03
C ASP A 157 -25.09 -4.55 -24.65
N THR A 158 -24.16 -4.03 -25.47
CA THR A 158 -22.72 -4.05 -25.17
C THR A 158 -22.40 -3.18 -23.96
N LEU A 159 -22.93 -1.96 -23.91
CA LEU A 159 -22.69 -1.04 -22.79
C LEU A 159 -23.30 -1.54 -21.48
N GLU A 160 -24.47 -2.18 -21.52
CA GLU A 160 -25.09 -2.83 -20.36
C GLU A 160 -24.19 -3.94 -19.80
N ASN A 161 -23.63 -4.78 -20.69
CA ASN A 161 -22.66 -5.80 -20.27
C ASN A 161 -21.39 -5.20 -19.67
N ASP A 162 -20.83 -4.14 -20.28
CA ASP A 162 -19.66 -3.45 -19.75
C ASP A 162 -19.93 -2.83 -18.37
N LEU A 163 -21.12 -2.24 -18.16
CA LEU A 163 -21.55 -1.71 -16.87
C LEU A 163 -21.60 -2.83 -15.80
N HIS A 164 -22.23 -3.96 -16.12
CA HIS A 164 -22.29 -5.12 -15.23
C HIS A 164 -20.89 -5.66 -14.88
N LEU A 165 -19.97 -5.72 -15.85
CA LEU A 165 -18.60 -6.11 -15.61
C LEU A 165 -17.87 -5.12 -14.69
N CYS A 166 -18.10 -3.81 -14.85
CA CYS A 166 -17.57 -2.79 -13.96
C CYS A 166 -18.07 -2.96 -12.52
N ASP A 167 -19.36 -3.21 -12.33
CA ASP A 167 -19.96 -3.43 -10.99
C ASP A 167 -19.33 -4.65 -10.30
N ILE A 168 -19.23 -5.78 -11.01
CA ILE A 168 -18.58 -7.00 -10.50
C ILE A 168 -17.12 -6.71 -10.10
N GLN A 169 -16.38 -5.94 -10.90
CA GLN A 169 -15.00 -5.60 -10.57
C GLN A 169 -14.89 -4.72 -9.31
N ILE A 170 -15.82 -3.79 -9.12
CA ILE A 170 -15.88 -2.95 -7.91
C ILE A 170 -16.14 -3.83 -6.69
N ASP A 171 -17.11 -4.74 -6.76
CA ASP A 171 -17.43 -5.67 -5.68
C ASP A 171 -16.25 -6.57 -5.32
N LEU A 172 -15.56 -7.12 -6.31
CA LEU A 172 -14.36 -7.93 -6.10
C LEU A 172 -13.24 -7.12 -5.43
N LYS A 173 -13.04 -5.86 -5.84
CA LYS A 173 -12.05 -4.96 -5.21
C LYS A 173 -12.45 -4.65 -3.77
N TRP A 174 -13.73 -4.35 -3.53
CA TRP A 174 -14.26 -4.06 -2.20
C TRP A 174 -14.12 -5.26 -1.26
N GLY A 175 -14.47 -6.46 -1.72
CA GLY A 175 -14.29 -7.70 -0.97
C GLY A 175 -12.83 -7.96 -0.58
N LYS A 176 -11.88 -7.72 -1.50
CA LYS A 176 -10.45 -7.80 -1.21
C LYS A 176 -10.02 -6.78 -0.15
N TRP A 177 -10.48 -5.53 -0.26
CA TRP A 177 -10.16 -4.48 0.70
C TRP A 177 -10.70 -4.82 2.10
N LYS A 178 -11.97 -5.25 2.18
CA LYS A 178 -12.61 -5.69 3.43
C LYS A 178 -11.84 -6.83 4.11
N ASN A 179 -11.37 -7.81 3.35
CA ASN A 179 -10.55 -8.90 3.90
C ASN A 179 -9.20 -8.42 4.41
N ARG A 180 -8.52 -7.50 3.69
CA ARG A 180 -7.27 -6.89 4.18
C ARG A 180 -7.47 -6.13 5.48
N THR A 181 -8.56 -5.37 5.59
CA THR A 181 -8.90 -4.63 6.81
C THR A 181 -9.12 -5.58 7.99
N ARG A 182 -9.94 -6.64 7.82
CA ARG A 182 -10.14 -7.65 8.88
C ARG A 182 -8.85 -8.35 9.30
N ASN A 183 -7.99 -8.70 8.34
CA ASN A 183 -6.70 -9.31 8.64
C ASN A 183 -5.80 -8.35 9.44
N ALA A 184 -5.80 -7.05 9.09
CA ALA A 184 -5.07 -6.04 9.83
C ALA A 184 -5.61 -5.86 11.26
N GLU A 185 -6.93 -5.83 11.44
CA GLU A 185 -7.58 -5.78 12.76
C GLU A 185 -7.17 -6.97 13.63
N GLN A 186 -7.19 -8.19 13.08
CA GLN A 186 -6.74 -9.39 13.79
C GLN A 186 -5.25 -9.32 14.16
N LEU A 187 -4.41 -8.83 13.24
CA LEU A 187 -2.98 -8.65 13.52
C LEU A 187 -2.77 -7.66 14.67
N ILE A 188 -3.49 -6.54 14.67
CA ILE A 188 -3.42 -5.54 15.74
C ILE A 188 -3.83 -6.16 17.08
N LEU A 189 -4.94 -6.91 17.13
CA LEU A 189 -5.39 -7.60 18.34
C LEU A 189 -4.34 -8.60 18.85
N ASN A 190 -3.75 -9.39 17.96
CA ASN A 190 -2.68 -10.32 18.32
C ASN A 190 -1.45 -9.61 18.89
N LEU A 191 -1.01 -8.51 18.26
CA LEU A 191 0.12 -7.72 18.74
C LEU A 191 -0.16 -7.06 20.10
N GLN A 192 -1.36 -6.51 20.29
CA GLN A 192 -1.79 -5.96 21.58
C GLN A 192 -1.78 -7.03 22.68
N GLY A 193 -2.24 -8.25 22.37
CA GLY A 193 -2.15 -9.39 23.28
C GLY A 193 -0.71 -9.72 23.67
N GLN A 194 0.21 -9.76 22.70
CA GLN A 194 1.63 -9.99 22.99
C GLN A 194 2.25 -8.88 23.84
N ILE A 195 1.95 -7.61 23.55
CA ILE A 195 2.41 -6.46 24.34
C ILE A 195 1.91 -6.58 25.78
N LEU A 196 0.65 -6.95 25.99
CA LEU A 196 0.08 -7.13 27.32
C LEU A 196 0.78 -8.26 28.09
N LEU A 197 1.11 -9.37 27.41
CA LEU A 197 1.90 -10.46 28.02
C LEU A 197 3.31 -10.00 28.41
N LEU A 198 3.96 -9.19 27.59
CA LEU A 198 5.29 -8.63 27.89
C LEU A 198 5.23 -7.63 29.05
N HIS A 199 4.22 -6.74 29.07
CA HIS A 199 4.02 -5.79 30.18
C HIS A 199 3.69 -6.48 31.50
N ASN A 200 2.98 -7.60 31.47
CA ASN A 200 2.64 -8.37 32.67
C ASN A 200 3.78 -9.26 33.16
N ASN A 201 4.89 -9.38 32.42
CA ASN A 201 6.03 -10.20 32.81
C ASN A 201 7.39 -9.46 32.73
N PRO A 202 7.51 -8.26 33.33
CA PRO A 202 8.73 -7.45 33.26
C PRO A 202 9.88 -8.11 34.03
N GLN A 203 9.57 -8.90 35.08
CA GLN A 203 10.57 -9.61 35.87
C GLN A 203 11.35 -10.64 35.05
N ASN A 204 10.69 -11.40 34.17
CA ASN A 204 11.38 -12.35 33.29
C ASN A 204 12.30 -11.64 32.28
N MET A 205 11.94 -10.43 31.83
CA MET A 205 12.82 -9.63 30.97
C MET A 205 14.01 -9.05 31.73
N ALA A 206 13.80 -8.50 32.92
CA ALA A 206 14.87 -8.01 33.79
C ALA A 206 15.87 -9.14 34.15
N GLU A 207 15.34 -10.33 34.45
CA GLU A 207 16.13 -11.52 34.70
C GLU A 207 16.94 -11.95 33.47
N GLY A 208 16.33 -11.91 32.28
CA GLY A 208 17.01 -12.13 31.01
C GLY A 208 18.17 -11.15 30.78
N ARG A 209 17.93 -9.85 31.02
CA ARG A 209 18.94 -8.79 30.82
C ARG A 209 20.10 -8.87 31.78
N ARG A 210 19.88 -9.22 33.06
CA ARG A 210 20.96 -9.34 34.06
C ARG A 210 21.75 -10.64 33.99
N ARG A 211 21.23 -11.71 33.36
CA ARG A 211 21.89 -13.04 33.26
C ARG A 211 23.35 -12.99 32.80
N PRO A 212 23.74 -12.25 31.74
CA PRO A 212 25.14 -12.18 31.30
C PRO A 212 26.07 -11.58 32.37
N VAL A 213 25.60 -10.53 33.06
CA VAL A 213 26.35 -9.87 34.12
C VAL A 213 26.46 -10.78 35.35
N LEU A 214 25.38 -11.47 35.72
CA LEU A 214 25.41 -12.49 36.78
C LEU A 214 26.42 -13.61 36.47
N LYS A 215 26.48 -14.08 35.22
CA LYS A 215 27.45 -15.10 34.80
C LYS A 215 28.89 -14.60 35.00
N LEU A 216 29.18 -13.36 34.61
CA LEU A 216 30.49 -12.74 34.82
C LEU A 216 30.85 -12.64 36.30
N ILE A 217 29.91 -12.22 37.14
CA ILE A 217 30.11 -12.13 38.60
C ILE A 217 30.37 -13.52 39.20
N TYR A 218 29.51 -14.50 38.91
CA TYR A 218 29.67 -15.85 39.47
C TYR A 218 30.96 -16.52 39.01
N GLN A 219 31.46 -16.20 37.81
CA GLN A 219 32.79 -16.60 37.35
C GLN A 219 33.89 -15.96 38.20
N SER A 220 33.82 -14.65 38.47
CA SER A 220 34.78 -13.96 39.34
C SER A 220 34.75 -14.46 40.80
N PHE A 221 33.61 -14.99 41.25
CA PHE A 221 33.45 -15.54 42.59
C PHE A 221 33.94 -17.00 42.72
N GLN A 222 34.21 -17.73 41.63
CA GLN A 222 34.66 -19.12 41.69
C GLN A 222 35.89 -19.36 42.59
N PRO A 223 36.99 -18.58 42.50
CA PRO A 223 38.18 -18.82 43.31
C PRO A 223 38.00 -18.50 44.80
N ILE A 224 36.96 -17.75 45.17
CA ILE A 224 36.71 -17.35 46.56
C ILE A 224 35.96 -18.48 47.27
N PRO A 225 36.46 -19.05 48.39
CA PRO A 225 35.75 -20.10 49.12
C PRO A 225 34.45 -19.56 49.74
N GLN A 226 33.48 -20.45 50.03
CA GLN A 226 32.27 -20.05 50.76
C GLN A 226 32.62 -19.47 52.14
N TYR A 227 31.83 -18.51 52.60
CA TYR A 227 31.99 -17.94 53.93
C TYR A 227 31.47 -18.91 54.99
N ILE A 228 32.38 -19.43 55.81
CA ILE A 228 32.10 -20.28 56.96
C ILE A 228 32.60 -19.66 58.27
N GLY A 229 33.02 -18.39 58.24
CA GLY A 229 33.63 -17.68 59.38
C GLY A 229 35.16 -17.72 59.40
N GLN A 230 35.80 -17.97 58.26
CA GLN A 230 37.26 -18.05 58.14
C GLN A 230 38.00 -16.71 58.36
N MET A 231 37.29 -15.59 58.27
CA MET A 231 37.83 -14.23 58.46
C MET A 231 36.70 -13.28 58.92
N PRO A 232 37.02 -12.06 59.38
CA PRO A 232 36.02 -11.04 59.65
C PRO A 232 35.10 -10.81 58.44
N PRO A 233 33.79 -10.64 58.64
CA PRO A 233 32.85 -10.50 57.52
C PRO A 233 33.16 -9.32 56.61
N ASP A 234 33.61 -8.20 57.14
CA ASP A 234 33.95 -7.04 56.31
C ASP A 234 35.08 -7.32 55.33
N ASP A 235 36.14 -8.01 55.76
CA ASP A 235 37.26 -8.42 54.91
C ASP A 235 36.79 -9.37 53.80
N TYR A 236 35.90 -10.30 54.16
CA TYR A 236 35.34 -11.25 53.21
C TYR A 236 34.44 -10.58 52.17
N VAL A 237 33.51 -9.73 52.60
CA VAL A 237 32.60 -9.01 51.68
C VAL A 237 33.39 -8.02 50.82
N ASN A 238 34.43 -7.37 51.35
CA ASN A 238 35.36 -6.55 50.56
C ASN A 238 36.07 -7.37 49.47
N THR A 239 36.49 -8.60 49.78
CA THR A 239 37.11 -9.50 48.80
C THR A 239 36.12 -9.84 47.67
N LEU A 240 34.85 -10.09 48.00
CA LEU A 240 33.79 -10.30 47.00
C LEU A 240 33.54 -9.04 46.17
N GLU A 241 33.44 -7.88 46.82
CA GLU A 241 33.23 -6.61 46.13
C GLU A 241 34.40 -6.22 45.22
N GLN A 242 35.62 -6.60 45.59
CA GLN A 242 36.78 -6.43 44.72
C GLN A 242 36.70 -7.38 43.51
N ALA A 243 36.31 -8.63 43.71
CA ALA A 243 36.23 -9.62 42.64
C ALA A 243 35.18 -9.27 41.59
N TRP A 244 33.99 -8.80 41.99
CA TRP A 244 32.97 -8.40 41.01
C TRP A 244 33.21 -7.01 40.40
N SER A 245 34.29 -6.30 40.77
CA SER A 245 34.57 -4.94 40.28
C SER A 245 34.67 -4.88 38.76
N ILE A 246 35.04 -6.00 38.11
CA ILE A 246 35.08 -6.17 36.65
C ILE A 246 33.69 -5.99 36.03
N ALA A 247 32.63 -6.36 36.76
CA ALA A 247 31.25 -6.32 36.29
C ALA A 247 30.52 -5.00 36.65
N VAL A 248 31.07 -4.17 37.55
CA VAL A 248 30.45 -2.90 38.00
C VAL A 248 30.06 -1.96 36.85
N PRO A 249 30.89 -1.76 35.79
CA PRO A 249 30.48 -0.95 34.66
C PRO A 249 29.22 -1.48 33.96
N GLN A 250 29.10 -2.81 33.84
CA GLN A 250 27.94 -3.46 33.22
C GLN A 250 26.70 -3.41 34.13
N MET A 251 26.87 -3.58 35.44
CA MET A 251 25.79 -3.40 36.42
C MET A 251 25.22 -1.98 36.34
N THR A 252 26.10 -0.98 36.31
CA THR A 252 25.73 0.44 36.26
C THR A 252 25.04 0.78 34.94
N ALA A 253 25.57 0.27 33.82
CA ALA A 253 24.94 0.46 32.51
C ALA A 253 23.55 -0.17 32.44
N LEU A 254 23.35 -1.37 33.02
CA LEU A 254 22.04 -2.02 33.08
C LEU A 254 21.04 -1.23 33.94
N GLU A 255 21.45 -0.80 35.14
CA GLU A 255 20.59 -0.03 36.04
C GLU A 255 20.21 1.33 35.46
N ASN A 256 21.15 2.01 34.77
CA ASN A 256 20.87 3.28 34.09
C ASN A 256 19.93 3.09 32.89
N ALA A 257 20.04 1.96 32.18
CA ALA A 257 19.16 1.66 31.05
C ALA A 257 17.76 1.27 31.51
N ASN A 258 17.64 0.53 32.61
CA ASN A 258 16.37 0.07 33.18
C ASN A 258 16.49 0.03 34.72
N ALA A 259 15.81 0.95 35.39
CA ALA A 259 15.78 1.00 36.84
C ALA A 259 15.23 -0.32 37.43
N GLY A 260 15.97 -0.90 38.38
CA GLY A 260 15.62 -2.16 39.04
C GLY A 260 16.28 -3.42 38.45
N ASP A 261 17.00 -3.33 37.33
CA ASP A 261 17.69 -4.49 36.73
C ASP A 261 18.87 -5.00 37.58
N PHE A 262 19.58 -4.10 38.29
CA PHE A 262 20.73 -4.43 39.15
C PHE A 262 20.80 -3.54 40.42
N ASN A 263 19.65 -3.37 41.08
CA ASN A 263 19.53 -2.64 42.33
C ASN A 263 20.21 -3.36 43.53
N ASP A 264 20.17 -2.73 44.71
CA ASP A 264 20.85 -3.27 45.89
C ASP A 264 20.28 -4.61 46.38
N ALA A 265 19.02 -4.94 46.08
CA ALA A 265 18.45 -6.25 46.38
C ALA A 265 19.13 -7.35 45.55
N VAL A 266 19.32 -7.11 44.25
CA VAL A 266 20.04 -8.05 43.36
C VAL A 266 21.49 -8.22 43.82
N LYS A 267 22.17 -7.12 44.15
CA LYS A 267 23.53 -7.15 44.71
C LYS A 267 23.60 -7.96 46.00
N CYS A 268 22.64 -7.75 46.89
CA CYS A 268 22.56 -8.48 48.16
C CYS A 268 22.37 -9.98 47.95
N ASP A 269 21.50 -10.40 47.03
CA ASP A 269 21.25 -11.81 46.75
C ASP A 269 22.46 -12.50 46.11
N VAL A 270 23.20 -11.79 45.26
CA VAL A 270 24.48 -12.25 44.72
C VAL A 270 25.52 -12.47 45.83
N LEU A 271 25.61 -11.58 46.82
CA LEU A 271 26.51 -11.77 47.97
C LEU A 271 26.07 -12.94 48.86
N LYS A 272 24.76 -13.09 49.12
CA LYS A 272 24.20 -14.21 49.90
C LYS A 272 24.58 -15.57 49.30
N SER A 273 24.75 -15.67 47.98
CA SER A 273 25.12 -16.93 47.31
C SER A 273 26.49 -17.48 47.72
N LYS A 274 27.35 -16.68 48.36
CA LYS A 274 28.68 -17.08 48.84
C LYS A 274 28.72 -17.30 50.35
N ILE A 275 27.61 -17.06 51.06
CA ILE A 275 27.49 -17.32 52.49
C ILE A 275 27.14 -18.79 52.71
N GLY A 276 27.89 -19.47 53.57
CA GLY A 276 27.76 -20.91 53.82
C GLY A 276 27.91 -21.29 55.30
N GLY A 277 27.96 -22.60 55.56
CA GLY A 277 28.13 -23.17 56.90
C GLY A 277 27.12 -22.62 57.91
N LYS A 278 27.59 -22.30 59.12
CA LYS A 278 26.76 -21.77 60.22
C LYS A 278 26.16 -20.38 59.96
N PHE A 279 26.64 -19.67 58.95
CA PHE A 279 26.13 -18.34 58.57
C PHE A 279 24.92 -18.42 57.64
N ALA A 280 24.73 -19.57 56.97
CA ALA A 280 23.58 -19.89 56.14
C ALA A 280 22.52 -20.74 56.89
N PRO A 281 21.23 -20.63 56.54
CA PRO A 281 20.66 -19.63 55.64
C PRO A 281 20.69 -18.23 56.26
N VAL A 282 20.83 -17.22 55.42
CA VAL A 282 20.67 -15.82 55.83
C VAL A 282 19.16 -15.55 56.02
N PRO A 283 18.71 -15.10 57.20
CA PRO A 283 17.30 -14.81 57.45
C PRO A 283 16.81 -13.63 56.60
N ALA A 284 15.50 -13.49 56.44
CA ALA A 284 14.93 -12.37 55.69
C ALA A 284 15.15 -11.02 56.39
N ASN A 285 15.10 -11.01 57.72
CA ASN A 285 15.29 -9.84 58.58
C ASN A 285 16.44 -10.09 59.55
N ASP A 286 17.20 -9.05 59.88
CA ASP A 286 18.32 -9.12 60.82
C ASP A 286 17.81 -9.17 62.28
N PRO A 287 17.96 -10.30 62.99
CA PRO A 287 17.48 -10.44 64.37
C PRO A 287 18.37 -9.72 65.39
N TYR A 288 19.51 -9.19 64.97
CA TYR A 288 20.52 -8.61 65.87
C TYR A 288 20.47 -7.07 65.88
N THR A 289 19.93 -6.47 64.83
CA THR A 289 19.79 -5.02 64.71
C THR A 289 18.41 -4.57 65.18
N HIS A 290 18.35 -3.46 65.93
CA HIS A 290 17.10 -2.91 66.44
C HIS A 290 16.11 -2.63 65.31
N GLY A 291 14.85 -3.05 65.48
CA GLY A 291 13.80 -2.90 64.48
C GLY A 291 13.73 -4.03 63.44
N ASN A 292 14.57 -5.07 63.54
CA ASN A 292 14.59 -6.22 62.65
C ASN A 292 14.57 -5.86 61.14
N PRO A 293 15.53 -5.05 60.65
CA PRO A 293 15.50 -4.57 59.28
C PRO A 293 15.64 -5.71 58.26
N ALA A 294 15.04 -5.53 57.08
CA ALA A 294 15.17 -6.48 55.98
C ALA A 294 16.61 -6.55 55.47
N ILE A 295 17.12 -7.76 55.24
CA ILE A 295 18.46 -7.99 54.69
C ILE A 295 18.37 -8.00 53.16
N ASN A 296 18.19 -6.81 52.58
CA ASN A 296 18.00 -6.60 51.14
C ASN A 296 19.01 -5.63 50.52
N THR A 297 20.05 -5.23 51.26
CA THR A 297 21.16 -4.41 50.75
C THR A 297 22.50 -4.99 51.21
N PRO A 298 23.61 -4.76 50.48
CA PRO A 298 24.95 -5.16 50.92
C PRO A 298 25.29 -4.65 52.34
N ALA A 299 24.89 -3.43 52.68
CA ALA A 299 25.10 -2.86 54.01
C ALA A 299 24.36 -3.63 55.12
N THR A 300 23.07 -3.93 54.91
CA THR A 300 22.29 -4.74 55.88
C THR A 300 22.82 -6.17 56.01
N LEU A 301 23.35 -6.75 54.93
CA LEU A 301 23.98 -8.07 54.96
C LEU A 301 25.28 -8.04 55.79
N ARG A 302 26.13 -7.02 55.61
CA ARG A 302 27.35 -6.82 56.39
C ARG A 302 27.05 -6.69 57.89
N ALA A 303 26.07 -5.86 58.25
CA ALA A 303 25.65 -5.67 59.65
C ALA A 303 25.22 -6.99 60.31
N TYR A 304 24.36 -7.76 59.63
CA TYR A 304 23.94 -9.09 60.09
C TYR A 304 25.13 -10.05 60.24
N LEU A 305 26.01 -10.14 59.24
CA LEU A 305 27.15 -11.06 59.29
C LEU A 305 28.13 -10.70 60.42
N ASN A 306 28.40 -9.40 60.62
CA ASN A 306 29.23 -8.91 61.73
C ASN A 306 28.64 -9.28 63.09
N ALA A 307 27.34 -9.03 63.29
CA ALA A 307 26.67 -9.38 64.54
C ALA A 307 26.65 -10.89 64.79
N LYS A 308 26.40 -11.70 63.75
CA LYS A 308 26.43 -13.15 63.84
C LYS A 308 27.83 -13.69 64.11
N TYR A 309 28.85 -13.15 63.42
CA TYR A 309 30.25 -13.55 63.59
C TYR A 309 30.75 -13.25 65.00
N GLN A 310 30.40 -12.10 65.56
CA GLN A 310 30.73 -11.75 66.93
C GLN A 310 30.18 -12.79 67.92
N ARG A 311 28.90 -13.16 67.80
CA ARG A 311 28.26 -14.15 68.68
C ARG A 311 28.85 -15.56 68.54
N GLU A 312 29.12 -15.97 67.32
CA GLU A 312 29.55 -17.33 66.97
C GLU A 312 31.05 -17.59 67.15
N THR A 313 31.87 -16.53 67.23
CA THR A 313 33.35 -16.64 67.28
C THR A 313 33.94 -15.97 68.53
N ILE A 314 33.39 -14.86 69.01
CA ILE A 314 34.00 -14.02 70.06
C ILE A 314 33.25 -14.14 71.40
N GLY A 315 31.92 -14.25 71.36
CA GLY A 315 31.02 -14.26 72.51
C GLY A 315 30.11 -13.02 72.53
N SER A 316 29.49 -12.73 73.67
CA SER A 316 28.72 -11.48 73.83
C SER A 316 29.63 -10.26 73.75
N GLN A 317 29.08 -9.08 73.47
CA GLN A 317 29.85 -7.81 73.48
C GLN A 317 30.58 -7.60 74.82
N GLN A 318 29.99 -8.03 75.94
CA GLN A 318 30.64 -7.98 77.25
C GLN A 318 31.86 -8.91 77.34
N SER A 319 31.78 -10.12 76.78
CA SER A 319 32.94 -11.02 76.69
C SER A 319 34.03 -10.48 75.76
N ALA A 320 33.65 -9.81 74.67
CA ALA A 320 34.60 -9.16 73.76
C ALA A 320 35.35 -8.02 74.47
N ILE A 321 34.63 -7.16 75.21
CA ILE A 321 35.24 -6.08 76.02
C ILE A 321 36.13 -6.66 77.13
N GLN A 322 35.71 -7.73 77.81
CA GLN A 322 36.57 -8.39 78.81
C GLN A 322 37.86 -8.94 78.19
N LYS A 323 37.78 -9.63 77.05
CA LYS A 323 38.97 -10.10 76.33
C LYS A 323 39.85 -8.93 75.86
N LEU A 324 39.23 -7.85 75.37
CA LEU A 324 39.92 -6.64 74.96
C LEU A 324 40.73 -6.05 76.14
N THR A 325 40.16 -5.94 77.33
CA THR A 325 40.89 -5.40 78.51
C THR A 325 42.10 -6.26 78.94
N GLN A 326 42.16 -7.52 78.53
CA GLN A 326 43.24 -8.45 78.86
C GLN A 326 44.34 -8.46 77.80
N GLU A 327 44.05 -8.01 76.59
CA GLU A 327 45.04 -7.88 75.53
C GLU A 327 46.07 -6.80 75.87
N LYS A 328 47.31 -7.01 75.41
CA LYS A 328 48.41 -6.03 75.53
C LYS A 328 49.24 -6.08 74.25
N PHE A 329 49.82 -4.95 73.89
CA PHE A 329 50.80 -4.91 72.81
C PHE A 329 52.08 -5.62 73.29
N GLN A 330 52.38 -6.76 72.66
CA GLN A 330 53.49 -7.63 73.02
C GLN A 330 54.83 -7.08 72.52
N ILE A 331 55.92 -7.55 73.11
CA ILE A 331 57.27 -7.03 72.80
C ILE A 331 57.72 -7.31 71.35
N ASN A 332 57.12 -8.32 70.72
CA ASN A 332 57.37 -8.76 69.35
C ASN A 332 56.23 -8.42 68.38
N ASP A 333 55.18 -7.74 68.84
CA ASP A 333 54.11 -7.30 67.95
C ASP A 333 54.61 -6.18 67.04
N THR A 334 54.19 -6.21 65.78
CA THR A 334 54.10 -5.00 64.95
C THR A 334 52.69 -4.41 65.11
N PRO A 335 52.49 -3.12 64.78
CA PRO A 335 51.15 -2.52 64.76
C PRO A 335 50.15 -3.35 63.94
N ASP A 336 50.58 -3.95 62.83
CA ASP A 336 49.72 -4.79 61.99
C ASP A 336 49.32 -6.10 62.68
N ILE A 337 50.25 -6.77 63.38
CA ILE A 337 49.97 -8.00 64.13
C ILE A 337 49.02 -7.71 65.29
N TYR A 338 49.27 -6.63 66.03
CA TYR A 338 48.42 -6.18 67.12
C TYR A 338 47.02 -5.80 66.62
N GLU A 339 46.91 -4.98 65.57
CA GLU A 339 45.64 -4.61 64.94
C GLU A 339 44.84 -5.84 64.49
N THR A 340 45.50 -6.84 63.90
CA THR A 340 44.84 -8.08 63.46
C THR A 340 44.23 -8.86 64.62
N ARG A 341 44.86 -8.86 65.81
CA ARG A 341 44.36 -9.58 66.99
C ARG A 341 43.26 -8.81 67.72
N ILE A 342 43.35 -7.48 67.74
CA ILE A 342 42.40 -6.61 68.44
C ILE A 342 41.14 -6.32 67.62
N ARG A 343 41.27 -6.15 66.30
CA ARG A 343 40.18 -5.69 65.44
C ARG A 343 38.92 -6.58 65.49
N PRO A 344 39.00 -7.92 65.58
CA PRO A 344 37.81 -8.76 65.80
C PRO A 344 37.06 -8.40 67.10
N LEU A 345 37.76 -8.08 68.19
CA LEU A 345 37.16 -7.75 69.48
C LEU A 345 36.44 -6.39 69.48
N LEU A 346 36.77 -5.54 68.52
CA LEU A 346 36.19 -4.21 68.35
C LEU A 346 34.93 -4.21 67.47
N LEU A 347 34.54 -5.36 66.90
CA LEU A 347 33.35 -5.46 66.06
C LEU A 347 32.09 -4.98 66.79
N GLY A 348 31.37 -4.04 66.18
CA GLY A 348 30.15 -3.43 66.73
C GLY A 348 30.39 -2.26 67.71
N THR A 349 31.64 -1.85 67.92
CA THR A 349 31.99 -0.66 68.71
C THR A 349 31.96 0.59 67.84
N ALA A 350 31.43 1.70 68.34
CA ALA A 350 31.48 2.98 67.63
C ALA A 350 32.94 3.46 67.50
N ASP A 351 33.32 4.01 66.34
CA ASP A 351 34.71 4.44 66.09
C ASP A 351 35.17 5.52 67.09
N ASN A 352 34.26 6.37 67.56
CA ASN A 352 34.51 7.43 68.54
C ASN A 352 34.27 7.00 70.00
N ASP A 353 34.18 5.69 70.29
CA ASP A 353 33.96 5.20 71.66
C ASP A 353 35.17 5.53 72.55
N GLU A 354 35.01 6.54 73.41
CA GLU A 354 36.07 7.05 74.29
C GLU A 354 36.55 5.99 75.30
N GLN A 355 35.68 5.08 75.74
CA GLN A 355 36.06 4.04 76.70
C GLN A 355 36.97 3.02 76.05
N VAL A 356 36.61 2.58 74.84
CA VAL A 356 37.41 1.64 74.07
C VAL A 356 38.74 2.25 73.63
N LEU A 357 38.74 3.52 73.21
CA LEU A 357 39.97 4.27 72.95
C LEU A 357 40.86 4.37 74.20
N GLY A 358 40.26 4.58 75.37
CA GLY A 358 40.96 4.55 76.66
C GLY A 358 41.62 3.20 76.93
N PHE A 359 40.91 2.10 76.68
CA PHE A 359 41.47 0.75 76.81
C PHE A 359 42.64 0.53 75.84
N LEU A 360 42.46 0.82 74.54
CA LEU A 360 43.50 0.65 73.53
C LEU A 360 44.78 1.44 73.85
N LYS A 361 44.65 2.69 74.32
CA LYS A 361 45.78 3.49 74.80
C LYS A 361 46.53 2.75 75.92
N ASN A 362 45.81 2.27 76.94
CA ASN A 362 46.40 1.58 78.09
C ASN A 362 47.04 0.22 77.77
N GLN A 363 46.77 -0.36 76.59
CA GLN A 363 47.38 -1.62 76.13
C GLN A 363 48.77 -1.42 75.52
N LEU A 364 49.17 -0.19 75.21
CA LEU A 364 50.47 0.13 74.63
C LEU A 364 51.56 0.25 75.72
N PRO A 365 52.79 -0.25 75.46
CA PRO A 365 53.90 -0.14 76.40
C PRO A 365 54.60 1.23 76.31
N GLY A 366 54.97 1.77 77.48
CA GLY A 366 55.99 2.81 77.64
C GLY A 366 55.86 4.05 76.73
N GLU A 367 56.83 4.23 75.83
CA GLU A 367 56.91 5.39 74.92
C GLU A 367 55.74 5.45 73.95
N LEU A 368 55.25 4.31 73.44
CA LEU A 368 54.11 4.27 72.52
C LEU A 368 52.84 4.77 73.18
N TYR A 369 52.62 4.43 74.46
CA TYR A 369 51.51 5.00 75.23
C TYR A 369 51.64 6.53 75.35
N THR A 370 52.85 7.03 75.60
CA THR A 370 53.10 8.46 75.79
C THR A 370 52.87 9.23 74.50
N TRP A 371 53.39 8.74 73.37
CA TRP A 371 53.18 9.35 72.05
C TRP A 371 51.72 9.28 71.63
N MET A 372 51.05 8.16 71.86
CA MET A 372 49.63 7.99 71.56
C MET A 372 48.73 8.94 72.37
N LYS A 373 49.11 9.22 73.62
CA LYS A 373 48.41 10.21 74.46
C LYS A 373 48.58 11.64 73.93
N ILE A 374 49.73 11.96 73.33
CA ILE A 374 50.01 13.27 72.71
C ILE A 374 49.24 13.43 71.40
N ALA A 375 49.29 12.43 70.51
CA ALA A 375 48.57 12.48 69.23
C ALA A 375 47.05 12.52 69.41
N ASN A 376 46.54 11.91 70.49
CA ASN A 376 45.14 11.89 70.89
C ASN A 376 44.17 11.62 69.70
N PRO A 377 44.23 10.42 69.12
CA PRO A 377 43.39 10.07 67.98
C PRO A 377 41.91 10.18 68.34
N GLY A 378 41.13 10.78 67.43
CA GLY A 378 39.70 11.01 67.60
C GLY A 378 38.80 9.79 67.33
N GLY A 379 39.39 8.64 66.94
CA GLY A 379 38.65 7.42 66.63
C GLY A 379 39.54 6.18 66.60
N ILE A 380 38.94 4.99 66.66
CA ILE A 380 39.63 3.67 66.68
C ILE A 380 40.49 3.50 65.42
N ASN A 381 39.97 3.89 64.25
CA ASN A 381 40.74 3.83 63.01
C ASN A 381 41.94 4.79 63.05
N ALA A 382 41.73 6.02 63.52
CA ALA A 382 42.81 6.99 63.69
C ALA A 382 43.87 6.50 64.70
N PHE A 383 43.47 5.78 65.75
CA PHE A 383 44.40 5.17 66.70
C PHE A 383 45.36 4.19 66.01
N PHE A 384 44.86 3.28 65.17
CA PHE A 384 45.74 2.35 64.46
C PHE A 384 46.61 3.04 63.41
N THR A 385 46.10 4.08 62.74
CA THR A 385 46.92 4.90 61.83
C THR A 385 48.06 5.60 62.56
N GLU A 386 47.77 6.29 63.66
CA GLU A 386 48.79 6.95 64.49
C GLU A 386 49.77 5.94 65.08
N LEU A 387 49.30 4.75 65.48
CA LEU A 387 50.17 3.69 66.00
C LEU A 387 51.19 3.23 64.95
N LYS A 388 50.77 3.10 63.68
CA LYS A 388 51.66 2.76 62.57
C LYS A 388 52.65 3.88 62.28
N ASN A 389 52.21 5.14 62.26
CA ASN A 389 53.08 6.29 62.05
C ASN A 389 54.15 6.38 63.14
N MET A 390 53.73 6.29 64.41
CA MET A 390 54.62 6.26 65.56
C MET A 390 55.61 5.09 65.51
N TRP A 391 55.16 3.92 65.05
CA TRP A 391 56.04 2.76 64.92
C TRP A 391 57.12 2.96 63.85
N LEU A 392 56.78 3.59 62.72
CA LEU A 392 57.73 3.98 61.68
C LEU A 392 58.71 5.06 62.17
N GLU A 393 58.26 5.99 63.01
CA GLU A 393 59.11 7.01 63.64
C GLU A 393 60.00 6.43 64.76
N ARG A 394 59.53 5.39 65.48
CA ARG A 394 60.26 4.70 66.56
C ARG A 394 61.40 3.81 66.06
N THR A 395 61.54 3.57 64.76
CA THR A 395 62.67 2.78 64.23
C THR A 395 63.89 3.66 63.91
N PRO A 396 64.88 3.87 64.82
CA PRO A 396 66.22 4.26 64.45
C PRO A 396 67.15 3.02 64.41
N ASN A 397 67.74 2.77 63.24
CA ASN A 397 69.08 2.17 63.06
C ASN A 397 69.50 1.01 63.99
N LEU A 398 68.88 -0.17 63.87
CA LEU A 398 69.37 -1.40 64.47
C LEU A 398 69.94 -2.40 63.44
N TYR A 399 70.52 -1.91 62.34
CA TYR A 399 71.43 -2.67 61.48
C TYR A 399 72.32 -1.70 60.68
N GLU A 400 73.44 -1.26 61.24
CA GLU A 400 74.55 -0.77 60.41
C GLU A 400 75.41 -1.97 60.00
N GLY A 401 75.21 -2.42 58.76
CA GLY A 401 75.99 -3.51 58.19
C GLY A 401 75.41 -4.26 57.00
N LYS A 402 74.67 -3.61 56.08
CA LYS A 402 74.84 -3.65 54.60
C LYS A 402 73.72 -2.84 53.91
N VAL A 403 74.10 -1.66 53.44
CA VAL A 403 73.57 -0.85 52.31
C VAL A 403 72.14 -1.18 51.82
N TYR A 404 71.21 -0.23 52.01
CA TYR A 404 70.50 0.42 50.89
C TYR A 404 70.21 1.88 51.24
N GLN A 405 70.40 2.74 50.24
CA GLN A 405 70.44 4.19 50.32
C GLN A 405 69.08 4.83 50.65
N GLN A 406 69.15 5.92 51.40
CA GLN A 406 68.13 6.98 51.45
C GLN A 406 67.79 7.48 50.04
N THR A 407 66.51 7.69 49.77
CA THR A 407 66.07 8.86 49.00
C THR A 407 64.87 9.53 49.66
N SER A 408 65.04 10.84 49.85
CA SER A 408 64.11 11.83 50.40
C SER A 408 62.88 12.01 49.50
N TYR A 409 61.70 12.28 50.09
CA TYR A 409 60.63 13.02 49.41
C TYR A 409 59.90 13.97 50.37
N ASN A 410 60.09 15.28 50.13
CA ASN A 410 59.16 16.37 50.46
C ASN A 410 58.51 16.82 49.12
N PRO A 411 57.35 17.50 49.14
CA PRO A 411 56.37 17.41 48.07
C PRO A 411 56.64 18.42 46.96
N LYS A 412 56.47 17.98 45.71
CA LYS A 412 56.16 18.85 44.59
C LYS A 412 55.19 18.15 43.64
N ILE A 413 54.21 18.95 43.27
CA ILE A 413 53.16 18.79 42.28
C ILE A 413 53.64 18.02 41.04
N ILE A 414 52.70 17.23 40.47
CA ILE A 414 52.57 16.75 39.08
C ILE A 414 52.59 15.20 38.93
N GLU A 415 51.42 14.71 38.52
CA GLU A 415 51.10 13.56 37.65
C GLU A 415 51.35 12.09 38.10
N THR A 416 50.27 11.33 37.93
CA THR A 416 50.10 9.88 37.95
C THR A 416 51.13 9.12 37.12
N PRO A 417 51.67 7.97 37.59
CA PRO A 417 52.42 7.08 36.74
C PRO A 417 51.46 6.25 35.87
N VAL A 418 51.54 6.52 34.59
CA VAL A 418 51.07 5.69 33.48
C VAL A 418 51.72 4.30 33.57
N ILE A 419 50.90 3.28 33.35
CA ILE A 419 51.32 1.90 33.11
C ILE A 419 52.25 1.89 31.89
N SER A 420 53.56 1.70 32.08
CA SER A 420 54.47 1.38 30.96
C SER A 420 54.28 -0.08 30.57
N GLN A 421 53.41 -0.22 29.58
CA GLN A 421 53.23 -1.36 28.71
C GLN A 421 54.57 -1.77 28.09
N THR A 422 54.93 -3.05 28.13
CA THR A 422 55.88 -3.57 27.15
C THR A 422 55.25 -3.41 25.75
N PRO A 423 55.96 -2.83 24.77
CA PRO A 423 55.40 -2.55 23.44
C PRO A 423 54.78 -3.78 22.77
N ASP A 424 55.34 -4.96 23.02
CA ASP A 424 54.88 -6.21 22.40
C ASP A 424 53.55 -6.73 22.96
N ILE A 425 53.26 -6.56 24.26
CA ILE A 425 52.02 -7.07 24.86
C ILE A 425 50.85 -6.14 24.51
N GLN A 426 51.05 -4.82 24.53
CA GLN A 426 50.00 -3.89 24.12
C GLN A 426 49.74 -3.97 22.61
N LYS A 427 50.78 -4.19 21.80
CA LYS A 427 50.63 -4.44 20.36
C LYS A 427 49.87 -5.75 20.10
N MET A 428 50.19 -6.84 20.80
CA MET A 428 49.41 -8.10 20.72
C MET A 428 47.95 -7.93 21.14
N VAL A 429 47.67 -7.20 22.21
CA VAL A 429 46.29 -6.97 22.69
C VAL A 429 45.52 -6.08 21.72
N ASN A 430 46.15 -5.03 21.17
CA ASN A 430 45.52 -4.15 20.19
C ASN A 430 45.33 -4.85 18.83
N GLU A 431 46.26 -5.70 18.39
CA GLU A 431 46.13 -6.52 17.18
C GLU A 431 45.07 -7.61 17.36
N ALA A 432 44.99 -8.26 18.52
CA ALA A 432 43.93 -9.22 18.83
C ALA A 432 42.55 -8.55 18.88
N LEU A 433 42.45 -7.34 19.45
CA LEU A 433 41.22 -6.55 19.50
C LEU A 433 40.82 -6.01 18.12
N ALA A 434 41.79 -5.61 17.29
CA ALA A 434 41.55 -5.18 15.91
C ALA A 434 41.13 -6.35 15.01
N LYS A 435 41.72 -7.53 15.21
CA LYS A 435 41.35 -8.76 14.50
C LYS A 435 39.94 -9.21 14.88
N GLN A 436 39.60 -9.17 16.16
CA GLN A 436 38.25 -9.48 16.63
C GLN A 436 37.21 -8.48 16.11
N LYS A 437 37.53 -7.16 16.09
CA LYS A 437 36.66 -6.16 15.46
C LYS A 437 36.48 -6.39 13.96
N SER A 438 37.57 -6.70 13.24
CA SER A 438 37.52 -7.02 11.81
C SER A 438 36.69 -8.27 11.51
N GLU A 439 36.75 -9.29 12.37
CA GLU A 439 35.95 -10.52 12.22
C GLU A 439 34.47 -10.24 12.50
N TYR A 440 34.15 -9.47 13.54
CA TYR A 440 32.77 -9.03 13.83
C TYR A 440 32.20 -8.12 12.73
N ASP A 441 32.98 -7.18 12.21
CA ASP A 441 32.52 -6.27 11.13
C ASP A 441 32.31 -7.04 9.82
N ALA A 442 33.16 -8.03 9.51
CA ALA A 442 32.98 -8.91 8.36
C ALA A 442 31.75 -9.82 8.51
N GLU A 443 31.46 -10.29 9.73
CA GLU A 443 30.27 -11.10 10.03
C GLU A 443 28.98 -10.27 9.97
N ILE A 444 29.01 -9.00 10.41
CA ILE A 444 27.89 -8.05 10.22
C ILE A 444 27.66 -7.72 8.74
N GLU A 445 28.71 -7.51 7.96
CA GLU A 445 28.59 -7.30 6.50
C GLU A 445 28.06 -8.55 5.78
N LYS A 446 28.46 -9.75 6.22
CA LYS A 446 27.93 -11.02 5.71
C LYS A 446 26.44 -11.17 6.03
N LEU A 447 26.04 -10.90 7.27
CA LEU A 447 24.63 -10.90 7.70
C LEU A 447 23.81 -9.82 6.97
N ARG A 448 24.38 -8.63 6.71
CA ARG A 448 23.73 -7.58 5.91
C ARG A 448 23.50 -8.01 4.46
N LYS A 449 24.47 -8.68 3.84
CA LYS A 449 24.31 -9.24 2.48
C LYS A 449 23.29 -10.37 2.43
N GLU A 450 23.21 -11.19 3.47
CA GLU A 450 22.20 -12.25 3.62
C GLU A 450 20.79 -11.67 3.83
N VAL A 451 20.67 -10.55 4.56
CA VAL A 451 19.41 -9.80 4.72
C VAL A 451 19.01 -9.05 3.43
N LEU A 452 19.96 -8.57 2.63
CA LEU A 452 19.68 -7.97 1.32
C LEU A 452 19.32 -9.01 0.24
N GLN A 453 19.78 -10.26 0.35
CA GLN A 453 19.41 -11.35 -0.56
C GLN A 453 18.06 -11.99 -0.22
N SER A 454 17.62 -11.91 1.05
CA SER A 454 16.34 -12.44 1.51
C SER A 454 15.16 -11.46 1.39
N ASN A 455 15.42 -10.16 1.19
CA ASN A 455 14.42 -9.15 0.89
C ASN A 455 14.72 -8.49 -0.47
N GLY A 456 13.96 -8.83 -1.51
CA GLY A 456 14.12 -8.28 -2.85
C GLY A 456 13.76 -6.79 -2.96
N ALA A 457 14.68 -5.89 -2.60
CA ALA A 457 14.60 -4.46 -2.94
C ALA A 457 15.99 -3.78 -2.99
N SER A 458 16.28 -3.12 -4.11
CA SER A 458 17.51 -2.37 -4.41
C SER A 458 17.75 -1.15 -3.50
N PRO A 459 19.01 -0.73 -3.27
CA PRO A 459 19.33 0.45 -2.46
C PRO A 459 19.29 1.75 -3.27
N LEU A 460 18.49 2.72 -2.81
CA LEU A 460 18.58 4.13 -3.20
C LEU A 460 19.86 4.74 -2.60
N GLN A 461 20.84 5.05 -3.46
CA GLN A 461 22.05 5.77 -3.08
C GLN A 461 21.74 7.21 -2.67
N SER A 462 22.18 7.58 -1.47
CA SER A 462 22.26 8.98 -1.04
C SER A 462 23.54 9.61 -1.58
N GLN A 463 23.42 10.52 -2.55
CA GLN A 463 24.47 11.50 -2.84
C GLN A 463 24.23 12.76 -2.01
N LYS A 464 25.19 13.07 -1.14
CA LYS A 464 25.38 14.42 -0.60
C LYS A 464 25.81 15.34 -1.74
N THR A 465 25.11 16.46 -1.90
CA THR A 465 25.71 17.65 -2.54
C THR A 465 25.30 18.87 -1.72
N GLN A 466 26.31 19.56 -1.18
CA GLN A 466 26.16 20.86 -0.54
C GLN A 466 25.88 21.92 -1.61
N LYS A 467 24.90 22.81 -1.36
CA LYS A 467 24.93 24.22 -1.80
C LYS A 467 23.91 25.07 -1.02
N THR A 468 24.47 25.93 -0.17
CA THR A 468 24.16 27.36 0.09
C THR A 468 22.75 27.81 0.51
N GLN A 469 22.75 28.62 1.58
CA GLN A 469 21.65 29.36 2.23
C GLN A 469 20.88 30.35 1.34
N ALA A 470 19.56 30.46 1.54
CA ALA A 470 18.84 31.67 1.97
C ALA A 470 17.32 31.37 2.16
N PRO A 471 16.59 32.06 3.06
CA PRO A 471 15.27 31.64 3.54
C PRO A 471 14.13 32.28 2.74
N VAL A 472 13.11 31.50 2.39
CA VAL A 472 11.82 32.04 1.91
C VAL A 472 10.69 31.33 2.64
N SER A 473 9.94 32.11 3.41
CA SER A 473 8.70 31.71 4.07
C SER A 473 7.66 31.25 3.05
N GLN A 474 7.07 30.08 3.26
CA GLN A 474 5.79 29.72 2.64
C GLN A 474 4.87 29.07 3.68
N THR A 475 3.81 29.82 3.97
CA THR A 475 2.57 29.43 4.62
C THR A 475 2.10 28.08 4.11
N ILE A 476 1.97 27.10 5.01
CA ILE A 476 1.34 25.81 4.71
C ILE A 476 -0.14 25.93 5.08
N GLU A 477 -1.01 26.01 4.07
CA GLU A 477 -2.42 25.66 4.24
C GLU A 477 -2.54 24.15 4.50
N PRO A 478 -3.34 23.71 5.49
CA PRO A 478 -3.57 22.29 5.70
C PRO A 478 -4.47 21.74 4.59
N VAL A 479 -3.94 20.75 3.87
CA VAL A 479 -4.67 19.90 2.92
C VAL A 479 -5.93 19.35 3.60
N ARG A 480 -7.11 19.84 3.20
CA ARG A 480 -8.39 19.33 3.68
C ARG A 480 -8.58 17.90 3.16
N GLN A 481 -8.69 16.94 4.07
CA GLN A 481 -9.30 15.65 3.74
C GLN A 481 -10.78 15.87 3.35
N PRO A 482 -11.33 15.13 2.37
CA PRO A 482 -12.76 15.19 2.09
C PRO A 482 -13.51 14.67 3.32
N ARG A 483 -14.32 15.54 3.91
CA ARG A 483 -15.16 15.22 5.07
C ARG A 483 -16.13 14.10 4.67
N GLY A 484 -15.97 12.93 5.29
CA GLY A 484 -16.92 11.83 5.15
C GLY A 484 -18.30 12.18 5.72
N PRO A 485 -19.33 11.35 5.43
CA PRO A 485 -20.66 11.53 6.00
C PRO A 485 -20.62 11.63 7.54
N PRO A 486 -21.48 12.46 8.15
CA PRO A 486 -21.53 12.62 9.60
C PRO A 486 -21.92 11.30 10.29
N LEU A 487 -21.29 11.00 11.43
CA LEU A 487 -21.49 9.77 12.22
C LEU A 487 -22.93 9.55 12.75
N ASN A 488 -23.88 10.44 12.45
CA ASN A 488 -25.27 10.35 12.90
C ASN A 488 -26.21 9.66 11.89
N LEU A 489 -25.69 9.11 10.78
CA LEU A 489 -26.47 8.33 9.83
C LEU A 489 -26.42 6.86 10.27
N GLN A 490 -27.54 6.36 10.81
CA GLN A 490 -27.63 5.01 11.39
C GLN A 490 -28.31 4.00 10.46
N THR A 491 -28.92 4.46 9.36
CA THR A 491 -29.64 3.59 8.42
C THR A 491 -29.13 3.77 6.99
N GLU A 492 -29.28 2.72 6.17
CA GLU A 492 -28.77 2.67 4.79
C GLU A 492 -29.50 3.69 3.88
N GLU A 493 -30.79 3.94 4.13
CA GLU A 493 -31.56 5.01 3.46
C GLU A 493 -31.02 6.42 3.75
N ASP A 494 -30.47 6.65 4.94
CA ASP A 494 -29.90 7.95 5.31
C ASP A 494 -28.57 8.22 4.57
N TYR A 495 -27.81 7.15 4.28
CA TYR A 495 -26.60 7.24 3.46
C TYR A 495 -26.93 7.51 1.99
N GLU A 496 -27.94 6.84 1.42
CA GLU A 496 -28.38 7.10 0.05
C GLU A 496 -28.88 8.54 -0.14
N LYS A 497 -29.69 9.05 0.79
CA LYS A 497 -30.14 10.46 0.77
C LYS A 497 -28.99 11.45 0.87
N TYR A 498 -27.96 11.16 1.68
CA TYR A 498 -26.78 12.02 1.80
C TYR A 498 -25.99 12.10 0.48
N TYR A 499 -25.79 10.97 -0.21
CA TYR A 499 -25.04 10.95 -1.47
C TYR A 499 -25.85 11.56 -2.62
N LEU A 500 -27.17 11.32 -2.67
CA LEU A 500 -28.06 11.99 -3.63
C LEU A 500 -28.05 13.52 -3.44
N ALA A 501 -28.17 14.01 -2.20
CA ALA A 501 -28.12 15.44 -1.90
C ALA A 501 -26.76 16.07 -2.24
N LYS A 502 -25.65 15.33 -2.07
CA LYS A 502 -24.31 15.80 -2.45
C LYS A 502 -24.10 15.82 -3.96
N PHE A 503 -24.74 14.93 -4.70
CA PHE A 503 -24.69 14.89 -6.16
C PHE A 503 -25.43 16.09 -6.78
N PHE A 504 -26.61 16.44 -6.26
CA PHE A 504 -27.38 17.60 -6.73
C PHE A 504 -26.79 18.96 -6.35
N ASN A 505 -26.00 19.05 -5.27
CA ASN A 505 -25.32 20.30 -4.89
C ASN A 505 -24.00 20.56 -5.66
N ASN A 506 -23.55 19.62 -6.51
CA ASN A 506 -22.36 19.76 -7.35
C ASN A 506 -22.68 19.87 -8.85
N LEU A 507 -23.97 20.00 -9.20
CA LEU A 507 -24.49 20.51 -10.47
C LEU A 507 -24.82 21.99 -10.31
#